data_AF-A0A819ZV59-F1
#
_entry.id   AF-A0A819ZV59-F1
#
_cell.length_a   1.000
_cell.length_b   1.000
_cell.length_c   1.000
_cell.angle_alpha   90.00
_cell.angle_beta   90.00
_cell.angle_gamma   90.00
#
_symmetry.space_group_name_H-M   'P 1'
#
loop_
_entity.id
_entity.type
_entity.pdbx_description
1 polymer ?
#
loop_
_entity_poly.entity_id
_entity_poly.type
_entity_poly.pdbx_seq_one_letter_code
_entity_poly.pdbx_strand_id
1 'polypeptide(L)'
;MHLDGEHKHPYRLKHVQELAFEQLKWYKQTVNQPVTQYYDKIIELCKKVDAAISDSLKLKYLMAGIRESLKLHVALQHPKTTDAFLSLATKIDDTLLFTTTDNEINI
;
A
#
# COMPACT_ATOMS: atom_id res chain seq x y z
N MET A 1 -43.49 -8.24 8.18
CA MET A 1 -42.99 -7.10 7.37
C MET A 1 -41.51 -6.95 7.66
N HIS A 2 -40.67 -7.09 6.64
CA HIS A 2 -39.21 -6.89 6.70
C HIS A 2 -38.92 -5.40 6.88
N LEU A 3 -38.09 -5.03 7.85
CA LEU A 3 -37.40 -3.75 7.88
C LEU A 3 -35.96 -3.99 8.32
N ASP A 4 -35.14 -4.37 7.35
CA ASP A 4 -33.68 -4.23 7.40
C ASP A 4 -33.33 -2.75 7.51
N GLY A 5 -32.65 -2.40 8.59
CA GLY A 5 -32.15 -1.07 8.84
C GLY A 5 -31.02 -1.14 9.85
N GLU A 6 -29.87 -1.70 9.43
CA GLU A 6 -28.63 -1.61 10.20
C GLU A 6 -28.27 -0.12 10.43
N HIS A 7 -28.74 0.42 11.57
CA HIS A 7 -28.27 1.69 12.11
C HIS A 7 -26.79 1.54 12.48
N LYS A 8 -25.88 1.82 11.54
CA LYS A 8 -24.46 1.98 11.84
C LYS A 8 -24.33 3.20 12.77
N HIS A 9 -24.14 2.95 14.07
CA HIS A 9 -23.95 4.00 15.06
C HIS A 9 -22.78 4.93 14.65
N PRO A 10 -22.97 6.25 14.64
CA PRO A 10 -21.95 7.21 14.20
C PRO A 10 -20.65 7.13 15.01
N TYR A 11 -20.72 6.69 16.27
CA TYR A 11 -19.56 6.44 17.13
C TYR A 11 -18.69 5.27 16.65
N ARG A 12 -19.31 4.21 16.09
CA ARG A 12 -18.59 3.03 15.61
C ARG A 12 -17.81 3.34 14.32
N LEU A 13 -18.36 4.19 13.46
CA LEU A 13 -17.70 4.62 12.23
C LEU A 13 -16.47 5.49 12.50
N LYS A 14 -16.57 6.45 13.43
CA LYS A 14 -15.44 7.32 13.82
C LYS A 14 -14.27 6.52 14.39
N HIS A 15 -14.54 5.57 15.28
CA HIS A 15 -13.50 4.73 15.86
C HIS A 15 -12.81 3.83 14.81
N VAL A 16 -13.56 3.33 13.82
CA VAL A 16 -13.00 2.53 12.71
C VAL A 16 -12.10 3.38 11.81
N GLN A 17 -12.49 4.62 11.51
CA GLN A 17 -11.68 5.56 10.73
C GLN A 17 -10.38 5.93 11.44
N GLU A 18 -10.45 6.20 12.75
CA GLU A 18 -9.29 6.53 13.57
C GLU A 18 -8.28 5.38 13.65
N LEU A 19 -8.76 4.15 13.86
CA LEU A 19 -7.90 2.96 13.82
C LEU A 19 -7.28 2.73 12.44
N ALA A 20 -8.05 2.95 11.36
CA ALA A 20 -7.53 2.83 10.01
C ALA A 20 -6.47 3.89 9.71
N PHE A 21 -6.62 5.11 10.25
CA PHE A 21 -5.67 6.19 10.08
C PHE A 21 -4.35 5.90 10.80
N GLU A 22 -4.41 5.44 12.05
CA GLU A 22 -3.21 5.02 12.78
C GLU A 22 -2.51 3.85 12.07
N GLN A 23 -3.26 2.85 11.60
CA GLN A 23 -2.68 1.77 10.79
C GLN A 23 -1.99 2.33 9.54
N LEU A 24 -2.66 3.21 8.78
CA LEU A 24 -2.13 3.80 7.55
C LEU A 24 -0.83 4.58 7.78
N LYS A 25 -0.69 5.26 8.92
CA LYS A 25 0.49 6.04 9.29
C LYS A 25 1.71 5.17 9.59
N TRP A 26 1.50 4.00 10.19
CA TRP A 26 2.57 3.11 10.65
C TRP A 26 2.80 1.89 9.76
N TYR A 27 1.92 1.63 8.79
CA TYR A 27 2.03 0.49 7.91
C TYR A 27 3.25 0.61 6.99
N LYS A 28 4.10 -0.41 7.02
CA LYS A 28 5.28 -0.54 6.18
C LYS A 28 5.26 -1.90 5.51
N GLN A 29 5.76 -1.96 4.28
CA GLN A 29 6.00 -3.22 3.58
C GLN A 29 7.02 -4.04 4.38
N THR A 30 6.67 -5.28 4.69
CA THR A 30 7.61 -6.21 5.31
C THR A 30 8.51 -6.84 4.25
N VAL A 31 9.66 -7.39 4.65
CA VAL A 31 10.64 -7.99 3.71
C VAL A 31 10.03 -9.10 2.86
N ASN A 32 9.13 -9.90 3.44
CA ASN A 32 8.49 -11.05 2.79
C ASN A 32 7.12 -10.71 2.17
N GLN A 33 6.70 -9.45 2.19
CA GLN A 33 5.43 -9.04 1.64
C GLN A 33 5.59 -8.61 0.18
N PRO A 34 4.89 -9.26 -0.78
CA PRO A 34 4.84 -8.81 -2.16
C PRO A 34 4.34 -7.37 -2.26
N VAL A 35 4.91 -6.60 -3.19
CA VAL A 35 4.55 -5.18 -3.34
C VAL A 35 3.08 -4.97 -3.70
N THR A 36 2.46 -5.92 -4.42
CA THR A 36 1.03 -5.94 -4.74
C THR A 36 0.16 -6.01 -3.48
N GLN A 37 0.49 -6.92 -2.55
CA GLN A 37 -0.23 -7.05 -1.28
C GLN A 37 -0.06 -5.80 -0.39
N TYR A 38 1.14 -5.23 -0.36
CA TYR A 38 1.39 -3.97 0.33
C TYR A 38 0.54 -2.83 -0.25
N TYR A 39 0.51 -2.71 -1.57
CA TYR A 39 -0.30 -1.73 -2.29
C TYR A 39 -1.78 -1.88 -1.95
N ASP A 40 -2.34 -3.08 -2.11
CA ASP A 40 -3.76 -3.35 -1.84
C ASP A 40 -4.14 -2.98 -0.40
N LYS A 41 -3.25 -3.27 0.56
CA LYS A 41 -3.49 -2.94 1.96
C LYS A 41 -3.51 -1.43 2.20
N ILE A 42 -2.58 -0.68 1.61
CA ILE A 42 -2.57 0.79 1.70
C ILE A 42 -3.83 1.37 1.05
N ILE A 43 -4.25 0.88 -0.11
CA ILE A 43 -5.48 1.33 -0.78
C ILE A 43 -6.73 1.01 0.06
N GLU A 44 -6.79 -0.17 0.69
CA GLU A 44 -7.86 -0.54 1.62
C GLU A 44 -7.92 0.41 2.82
N LEU A 45 -6.78 0.69 3.46
CA LEU A 45 -6.69 1.60 4.60
C LEU A 45 -7.09 3.03 4.21
N CYS A 46 -6.61 3.50 3.07
CA CYS A 46 -7.01 4.78 2.49
C CYS A 46 -8.54 4.87 2.35
N LYS A 47 -9.19 3.86 1.74
CA LYS A 47 -10.67 3.82 1.59
C LYS A 47 -11.42 3.77 2.92
N LYS A 48 -10.84 3.13 3.95
CA LYS A 48 -11.43 3.06 5.30
C LYS A 48 -11.34 4.37 6.05
N VAL A 49 -10.26 5.14 5.86
CA VAL A 49 -10.08 6.48 6.41
C VAL A 49 -11.01 7.47 5.71
N ASP A 50 -10.89 7.55 4.39
CA ASP A 50 -11.69 8.44 3.54
C ASP A 50 -11.72 7.92 2.11
N ALA A 51 -12.92 7.62 1.59
CA ALA A 51 -13.09 7.17 0.21
C ALA A 51 -12.69 8.25 -0.82
N ALA A 52 -12.71 9.53 -0.44
CA ALA A 52 -12.35 10.67 -1.28
C ALA A 52 -10.87 11.07 -1.17
N ILE A 53 -10.03 10.27 -0.50
CA ILE A 53 -8.61 10.55 -0.36
C ILE A 53 -7.93 10.68 -1.73
N SER A 54 -7.13 11.73 -1.89
CA SER A 54 -6.49 12.05 -3.16
C SER A 54 -5.38 11.06 -3.50
N ASP A 55 -5.16 10.84 -4.79
CA ASP A 55 -4.08 9.98 -5.27
C ASP A 55 -2.68 10.47 -4.85
N SER A 56 -2.49 11.78 -4.76
CA SER A 56 -1.25 12.36 -4.26
C SER A 56 -0.99 11.99 -2.80
N LEU A 57 -2.03 11.92 -1.98
CA LEU A 57 -1.92 11.51 -0.59
C LEU A 57 -1.73 9.99 -0.46
N LYS A 58 -2.43 9.18 -1.26
CA LYS A 58 -2.18 7.72 -1.35
C LYS A 58 -0.72 7.44 -1.70
N LEU A 59 -0.17 8.16 -2.68
CA LEU A 59 1.23 8.04 -3.08
C LEU A 59 2.20 8.40 -1.96
N LYS A 60 1.89 9.41 -1.14
CA LYS A 60 2.70 9.73 0.05
C LYS A 60 2.77 8.55 1.02
N TYR A 61 1.64 7.91 1.31
CA TYR A 61 1.60 6.72 2.17
C TYR A 61 2.36 5.55 1.55
N LEU A 62 2.12 5.27 0.26
CA LEU A 62 2.82 4.22 -0.48
C LEU A 62 4.35 4.40 -0.43
N MET A 63 4.84 5.62 -0.68
CA MET A 63 6.27 5.95 -0.64
C MET A 63 6.88 6.00 0.75
N ALA A 64 6.08 6.34 1.78
CA ALA A 64 6.55 6.35 3.16
C ALA A 64 6.81 4.93 3.69
N GLY A 65 5.96 3.97 3.31
CA GLY A 65 5.99 2.60 3.83
C GLY A 65 6.63 1.54 2.93
N ILE A 66 6.91 1.83 1.66
CA ILE A 66 7.56 0.84 0.78
C ILE A 66 8.94 0.44 1.32
N ARG A 67 9.35 -0.81 1.12
CA ARG A 67 10.66 -1.30 1.57
C ARG A 67 11.80 -0.53 0.92
N GLU A 68 12.90 -0.35 1.65
CA GLU A 68 14.01 0.52 1.23
C GLU A 68 14.67 0.08 -0.09
N SER A 69 14.74 -1.23 -0.34
CA SER A 69 15.29 -1.78 -1.59
C SER A 69 14.50 -1.39 -2.83
N LEU A 70 13.21 -1.06 -2.70
CA LEU A 70 12.40 -0.53 -3.81
C LEU A 70 12.32 1.00 -3.78
N LYS A 71 12.36 1.60 -2.58
CA LYS A 71 12.10 3.01 -2.36
C LYS A 71 12.93 3.93 -3.24
N LEU A 72 14.24 3.71 -3.32
CA LEU A 72 15.14 4.53 -4.11
C LEU A 72 14.79 4.46 -5.61
N HIS A 73 14.63 3.24 -6.13
CA HIS A 73 14.35 3.01 -7.56
C HIS A 73 12.99 3.58 -7.97
N VAL A 74 11.96 3.41 -7.14
CA VAL A 74 10.63 3.97 -7.43
C VAL A 74 10.63 5.50 -7.30
N ALA A 75 11.34 6.07 -6.31
CA ALA A 75 11.43 7.51 -6.13
C ALA A 75 12.08 8.22 -7.33
N LEU A 76 13.13 7.63 -7.90
CA LEU A 76 13.81 8.14 -9.10
C LEU A 76 12.91 8.22 -10.34
N GLN A 77 11.88 7.36 -10.40
CA GLN A 77 10.93 7.32 -11.51
C GLN A 77 9.73 8.27 -11.31
N HIS A 78 9.63 8.93 -10.15
CA HIS A 78 8.62 9.94 -9.84
C HIS A 78 7.18 9.60 -10.26
N PRO A 79 6.59 8.48 -9.77
CA PRO A 79 5.23 8.09 -10.12
C PRO A 79 4.22 9.19 -9.79
N LYS A 80 3.30 9.46 -10.72
CA LYS A 80 2.24 10.48 -10.57
C LYS A 80 0.88 9.91 -10.18
N THR A 81 0.69 8.61 -10.36
CA THR A 81 -0.54 7.89 -10.02
C THR A 81 -0.21 6.64 -9.21
N THR A 82 -1.21 6.15 -8.47
CA THR A 82 -1.10 4.93 -7.68
C THR A 82 -0.83 3.69 -8.57
N ASP A 83 -1.44 3.63 -9.76
CA ASP A 83 -1.15 2.58 -10.76
C ASP A 83 0.29 2.64 -11.29
N ALA A 84 0.82 3.84 -11.56
CA ALA A 84 2.20 4.01 -12.00
C ALA A 84 3.19 3.55 -10.93
N PHE A 85 2.89 3.86 -9.66
CA PHE A 85 3.66 3.33 -8.53
C PHE A 85 3.66 1.80 -8.53
N LEU A 86 2.48 1.16 -8.64
CA LEU A 86 2.37 -0.30 -8.56
C LEU A 86 3.13 -0.98 -9.70
N SER A 87 2.96 -0.48 -10.93
CA SER A 87 3.64 -1.00 -12.11
C SER A 87 5.16 -0.92 -11.98
N LEU A 88 5.68 0.25 -11.59
CA LEU A 88 7.12 0.44 -11.39
C LEU A 88 7.67 -0.45 -10.27
N ALA A 89 7.00 -0.45 -9.12
CA ALA A 89 7.47 -1.18 -7.96
C ALA A 89 7.45 -2.70 -8.19
N THR A 90 6.43 -3.22 -8.88
CA THR A 90 6.35 -4.64 -9.28
C THR A 90 7.49 -5.00 -10.23
N LYS A 91 7.72 -4.19 -11.27
CA LYS A 91 8.81 -4.43 -12.23
C LYS A 91 10.19 -4.48 -11.56
N ILE A 92 10.44 -3.58 -10.60
CA ILE A 92 11.71 -3.55 -9.86
C ILE A 92 11.79 -4.76 -8.91
N ASP A 93 10.70 -5.09 -8.20
CA ASP A 93 10.62 -6.24 -7.29
C ASP A 93 10.96 -7.55 -8.03
N ASP A 94 10.34 -7.77 -9.19
CA ASP A 94 10.63 -8.92 -10.06
C ASP A 94 12.10 -8.93 -10.49
N THR A 95 12.64 -7.79 -10.93
CA THR A 95 14.05 -7.68 -11.36
C THR A 95 15.02 -8.04 -10.23
N LEU A 96 14.76 -7.58 -9.00
CA LEU A 96 15.60 -7.90 -7.84
C LEU A 96 15.57 -9.39 -7.48
N LEU A 97 14.42 -10.04 -7.64
CA LEU A 97 14.28 -11.50 -7.41
C LEU A 97 15.12 -12.30 -8.41
N PHE A 98 15.16 -11.89 -9.69
CA PHE A 98 16.00 -12.53 -10.70
C PHE A 98 17.51 -12.36 -10.41
N THR A 99 17.94 -11.17 -10.01
CA THR A 99 19.37 -10.94 -9.72
C THR A 99 19.91 -11.73 -8.53
N THR A 100 19.04 -12.21 -7.63
CA THR A 100 19.46 -13.04 -6.49
C THR A 100 19.61 -14.50 -6.87
N THR A 101 18.84 -14.99 -7.85
CA THR A 101 18.85 -16.40 -8.26
C THR A 101 20.01 -16.74 -9.19
N ASP A 102 20.55 -15.77 -9.94
CA ASP A 102 21.74 -15.99 -10.78
C ASP A 102 23.04 -16.16 -9.98
N ASN A 103 23.07 -15.77 -8.69
CA ASN A 103 24.27 -15.85 -7.86
C ASN A 103 24.38 -17.17 -7.07
N GLU A 104 23.39 -18.06 -7.15
CA GLU A 104 23.39 -19.38 -6.48
C GLU A 104 23.64 -20.56 -7.44
N ILE A 105 23.88 -20.32 -8.74
CA ILE A 105 24.16 -21.37 -9.75
C ILE A 105 25.65 -21.38 -10.17
N ASN A 106 26.55 -21.17 -9.22
CA ASN A 106 27.98 -21.40 -9.39
C ASN A 106 28.56 -22.07 -8.14
N ILE A 107 28.22 -23.34 -7.94
CA ILE A 107 28.94 -24.28 -7.08
C ILE A 107 29.11 -25.58 -7.85
#